data_AF-A0A1G8XDQ3-F1
#
_entry.id   AF-A0A1G8XDQ3-F1
#
_cell.length_a   1.000
_cell.length_b   1.000
_cell.length_c   1.000
_cell.angle_alpha   90.00
_cell.angle_beta   90.00
_cell.angle_gamma   90.00
#
_symmetry.space_group_name_H-M   'P 1'
#
loop_
_entity.id
_entity.type
_entity.pdbx_description
1 polymer ?
#
loop_
_entity_poly.entity_id
_entity_poly.type
_entity_poly.pdbx_seq_one_letter_code
_entity_poly.pdbx_strand_id
1 'polypeptide(L)'
;MKARRAIPVNTADLDEGALDWQAVLGRTERMVKIVRTRLIHERFELDEAGAEQLIEYCRDMAAGQPDNEQKWKAVLTEAVEFFTAQNRMRDQIA
;
A
#
# COMPACT_ATOMS: atom_id res chain seq x y z
N MET A 1 12.36 2.23 -28.01
CA MET A 1 11.41 2.28 -26.88
C MET A 1 10.99 0.86 -26.54
N LYS A 2 11.39 0.31 -25.38
CA LYS A 2 10.93 -1.02 -24.92
C LYS A 2 9.54 -0.86 -24.32
N ALA A 3 8.54 -1.52 -24.90
CA ALA A 3 7.20 -1.58 -24.36
C ALA A 3 7.23 -2.13 -22.94
N ARG A 4 6.65 -1.42 -21.97
CA ARG A 4 6.39 -1.96 -20.63
C ARG A 4 5.43 -3.14 -20.82
N ARG A 5 5.94 -4.35 -20.60
CA ARG A 5 5.13 -5.56 -20.61
C ARG A 5 4.18 -5.44 -19.42
N ALA A 6 2.89 -5.29 -19.67
CA ALA A 6 1.89 -5.45 -18.61
C ALA A 6 2.05 -6.87 -18.06
N ILE A 7 2.31 -6.98 -16.76
CA ILE A 7 2.31 -8.28 -16.09
C ILE A 7 0.82 -8.62 -15.94
N PRO A 8 0.29 -9.64 -16.64
CA PRO A 8 -1.07 -10.08 -16.39
C PRO A 8 -1.13 -10.61 -14.96
N VAL A 9 -1.80 -9.89 -14.08
CA VAL A 9 -2.13 -10.38 -12.75
C VAL A 9 -3.30 -11.33 -12.94
N ASN A 10 -3.02 -12.63 -12.94
CA ASN A 10 -4.05 -13.65 -12.91
C ASN A 10 -4.68 -13.63 -11.51
N THR A 11 -5.90 -13.11 -11.39
CA THR A 11 -6.60 -13.00 -10.11
C THR A 11 -7.04 -14.36 -9.56
N ALA A 12 -7.03 -15.42 -10.38
CA ALA A 12 -7.35 -16.78 -9.95
C ALA A 12 -6.23 -17.43 -9.12
N ASP A 13 -4.97 -16.98 -9.25
CA ASP A 13 -3.85 -17.47 -8.42
C ASP A 13 -3.85 -16.84 -7.01
N LEU A 14 -4.78 -15.94 -6.73
CA LEU A 14 -4.96 -15.35 -5.39
C LEU A 14 -5.79 -16.24 -4.46
N ASP A 15 -6.34 -17.36 -4.96
CA ASP A 15 -7.30 -18.21 -4.25
C ASP A 15 -6.71 -19.53 -3.68
N GLU A 16 -5.41 -19.81 -3.89
CA GLU A 16 -4.79 -21.10 -3.50
C GLU A 16 -3.95 -21.10 -2.21
N GLY A 17 -4.05 -20.05 -1.38
CA GLY A 17 -3.47 -20.10 -0.05
C GLY A 17 -3.99 -18.95 0.77
N ALA A 18 -4.63 -19.25 1.90
CA ALA A 18 -4.96 -18.24 2.90
C ALA A 18 -3.74 -17.33 3.08
N LEU A 19 -3.89 -16.05 2.72
CA LEU A 19 -2.81 -15.09 2.81
C LEU A 19 -2.28 -15.11 4.25
N ASP A 20 -0.99 -15.37 4.43
CA ASP A 20 -0.37 -15.36 5.76
C ASP A 20 -0.33 -13.92 6.28
N TRP A 21 -1.40 -13.50 6.93
CA TRP A 21 -1.58 -12.14 7.42
C TRP A 21 -0.57 -11.76 8.50
N GLN A 22 -0.03 -12.72 9.24
CA GLN A 22 1.07 -12.48 10.18
C GLN A 22 2.34 -12.09 9.41
N ALA A 23 2.67 -12.83 8.35
CA ALA A 23 3.79 -12.48 7.50
C ALA A 23 3.55 -11.21 6.67
N VAL A 24 2.31 -10.88 6.32
CA VAL A 24 1.95 -9.60 5.67
C VAL A 24 2.16 -8.44 6.64
N LEU A 25 1.61 -8.50 7.86
CA LEU A 25 1.78 -7.48 8.89
C LEU A 25 3.26 -7.18 9.14
N GLY A 26 4.08 -8.21 9.35
CA GLY A 26 5.51 -8.04 9.59
C GLY A 26 6.27 -7.43 8.41
N ARG A 27 5.83 -7.67 7.16
CA ARG A 27 6.39 -7.02 5.97
C ARG A 27 5.96 -5.56 5.87
N THR A 28 4.69 -5.27 6.13
CA THR A 28 4.12 -3.91 6.11
C THR A 28 4.81 -3.02 7.13
N GLU A 29 4.91 -3.46 8.39
CA GLU A 29 5.60 -2.70 9.46
C GLU A 29 7.07 -2.43 9.12
N ARG A 30 7.77 -3.42 8.56
CA ARG A 30 9.16 -3.26 8.11
C ARG A 30 9.29 -2.25 6.98
N MET A 31 8.39 -2.28 6.02
CA MET A 31 8.37 -1.34 4.90
C MET A 31 8.13 0.09 5.38
N VAL A 32 7.10 0.31 6.21
CA VAL A 32 6.80 1.61 6.83
C VAL A 32 8.01 2.12 7.61
N LYS A 33 8.64 1.27 8.43
CA LYS A 33 9.86 1.63 9.17
C LYS A 33 11.00 2.07 8.25
N ILE A 34 11.25 1.35 7.16
CA ILE A 34 12.30 1.70 6.19
C ILE A 34 11.99 3.07 5.58
N VAL A 35 10.75 3.31 5.16
CA VAL A 35 10.32 4.55 4.53
C VAL A 35 10.40 5.73 5.50
N ARG A 36 9.94 5.58 6.75
CA ARG A 36 10.07 6.61 7.81
C ARG A 36 11.51 7.08 8.02
N THR A 37 12.47 6.16 7.95
CA THR A 37 13.89 6.45 8.20
C THR A 37 14.62 7.04 7.00
N ARG A 38 13.98 7.15 5.83
CA ARG A 38 14.59 7.61 4.59
C ARG A 38 13.87 8.85 4.10
N LEU A 39 14.61 9.96 3.94
CA LEU A 39 14.12 11.08 3.18
C LEU A 39 13.98 10.62 1.72
N ILE A 40 12.76 10.30 1.29
CA ILE A 40 12.55 9.78 -0.08
C ILE A 40 12.77 10.93 -1.09
N HIS A 41 12.38 12.16 -0.75
CA HIS A 41 12.65 13.40 -1.49
C HIS A 41 12.17 14.62 -0.67
N GLU A 42 12.62 15.85 -0.96
CA GLU A 42 12.10 17.10 -0.36
C GLU A 42 10.59 17.35 -0.58
N ARG A 43 9.95 16.54 -1.43
CA ARG A 43 8.51 16.61 -1.76
C ARG A 43 7.79 15.27 -1.56
N PHE A 44 8.50 14.28 -1.02
CA PHE A 44 7.97 12.94 -0.82
C PHE A 44 8.02 12.63 0.67
N GLU A 45 6.94 13.02 1.33
CA GLU A 45 6.69 12.67 2.73
C GLU A 45 5.84 11.40 2.75
N LEU A 46 6.08 10.56 3.75
CA LEU A 46 5.20 9.44 4.03
C LEU A 46 3.88 10.00 4.56
N ASP A 47 2.77 9.55 3.98
CA ASP A 47 1.47 9.70 4.62
C ASP A 47 1.43 8.78 5.87
N GLU A 48 1.76 9.36 7.01
CA GLU A 48 1.81 8.64 8.28
C GLU A 48 0.44 8.11 8.71
N ALA A 49 -0.64 8.82 8.35
CA ALA A 49 -2.00 8.41 8.70
C ALA A 49 -2.41 7.19 7.87
N GLY A 50 -2.22 7.24 6.55
CA GLY A 50 -2.48 6.10 5.67
C GLY A 50 -1.59 4.89 5.98
N ALA A 51 -0.34 5.12 6.37
CA ALA A 51 0.57 4.06 6.80
C ALA A 51 0.08 3.36 8.09
N GLU A 52 -0.41 4.11 9.07
CA GLU A 52 -0.96 3.54 10.31
C GLU A 52 -2.26 2.77 10.05
N GLN A 53 -3.17 3.32 9.23
CA GLN A 53 -4.42 2.63 8.87
C GLN A 53 -4.16 1.30 8.16
N LEU A 54 -3.15 1.24 7.28
CA LEU A 54 -2.73 0.00 6.62
C LEU A 54 -2.19 -1.03 7.64
N ILE A 55 -1.38 -0.59 8.60
CA ILE A 55 -0.87 -1.46 9.67
C ILE A 55 -2.02 -2.00 10.53
N GLU A 56 -2.97 -1.15 10.92
CA GLU A 56 -4.15 -1.55 11.70
C GLU A 56 -4.99 -2.58 10.96
N TYR A 57 -5.25 -2.36 9.67
CA TYR A 57 -5.96 -3.33 8.83
C TYR A 57 -5.23 -4.68 8.78
N CYS A 58 -3.90 -4.67 8.54
CA CYS A 58 -3.11 -5.91 8.56
C CYS A 58 -3.14 -6.60 9.93
N ARG A 59 -3.20 -5.83 11.03
CA ARG A 59 -3.29 -6.36 12.39
C ARG A 59 -4.64 -7.03 12.65
N ASP A 60 -5.74 -6.41 12.22
CA ASP A 60 -7.08 -6.99 12.32
C ASP A 60 -7.15 -8.33 11.57
N MET A 61 -6.65 -8.36 10.34
CA MET A 61 -6.61 -9.59 9.54
C MET A 61 -5.70 -10.67 10.15
N ALA A 62 -4.55 -10.27 10.70
CA ALA A 62 -3.62 -11.18 11.37
C ALA A 62 -4.19 -11.76 12.68
N ALA A 63 -5.13 -11.04 13.31
CA ALA A 63 -5.90 -11.50 14.46
C ALA A 63 -7.11 -12.38 14.08
N GLY A 64 -7.34 -12.63 12.78
CA GLY A 64 -8.47 -13.41 12.28
C GLY A 64 -9.81 -12.69 12.35
N GLN A 65 -9.81 -11.35 12.44
CA GLN A 65 -11.03 -10.57 12.30
C GLN A 65 -11.60 -10.74 10.89
N PRO A 66 -12.93 -10.65 10.72
CA PRO A 66 -13.53 -10.62 9.38
C PRO A 66 -12.98 -9.44 8.59
N ASP A 67 -12.78 -9.64 7.29
CA ASP A 67 -12.36 -8.57 6.39
C ASP A 67 -13.33 -7.39 6.49
N ASN A 68 -12.77 -6.22 6.77
CA ASN A 68 -13.49 -4.98 6.80
C ASN A 68 -13.22 -4.23 5.49
N GLU A 69 -14.03 -4.53 4.49
CA GLU A 69 -13.94 -3.93 3.15
C GLU A 69 -14.03 -2.39 3.19
N GLN A 70 -14.70 -1.81 4.20
CA GLN A 70 -14.76 -0.36 4.38
C GLN A 70 -13.42 0.22 4.86
N LYS A 71 -12.74 -0.43 5.80
CA LYS A 71 -11.37 -0.06 6.20
C LYS A 71 -10.41 -0.22 5.02
N TRP A 72 -10.52 -1.31 4.26
CA TRP A 72 -9.70 -1.51 3.07
C TRP A 72 -9.92 -0.43 2.01
N LYS A 73 -11.17 -0.06 1.75
CA LYS A 73 -11.52 1.05 0.83
C LYS A 73 -10.95 2.38 1.29
N ALA A 74 -10.99 2.69 2.59
CA ALA A 74 -10.41 3.93 3.12
C ALA A 74 -8.90 4.01 2.84
N VAL A 75 -8.17 2.92 3.15
CA VAL A 75 -6.73 2.81 2.87
C VAL A 75 -6.41 2.99 1.38
N LEU A 76 -7.22 2.38 0.50
CA LEU A 76 -7.03 2.52 -0.95
C LEU A 76 -7.35 3.93 -1.46
N THR A 77 -8.38 4.58 -0.93
CA THR A 77 -8.74 5.96 -1.29
C THR A 77 -7.61 6.92 -0.94
N GLU A 78 -7.09 6.85 0.28
CA GLU A 78 -5.97 7.71 0.71
C GLU A 78 -4.72 7.46 -0.15
N ALA A 79 -4.38 6.20 -0.42
CA ALA A 79 -3.25 5.85 -1.27
C ALA A 79 -3.42 6.38 -2.71
N VAL A 80 -4.60 6.21 -3.31
CA VAL A 80 -4.88 6.69 -4.67
C VAL A 80 -4.86 8.21 -4.73
N GLU A 81 -5.41 8.90 -3.73
CA GLU A 81 -5.37 10.37 -3.65
C GLU A 81 -3.94 10.88 -3.53
N PHE A 82 -3.13 10.28 -2.64
CA PHE A 82 -1.71 10.60 -2.51
C PHE A 82 -0.98 10.43 -3.85
N PHE A 83 -1.07 9.26 -4.49
CA PHE A 83 -0.37 9.03 -5.76
C PHE A 83 -0.92 9.86 -6.92
N THR A 84 -2.21 10.20 -6.92
CA THR A 84 -2.83 11.07 -7.93
C THR A 84 -2.35 12.52 -7.79
N ALA A 85 -2.31 13.05 -6.57
CA ALA A 85 -1.75 14.37 -6.29
C ALA A 85 -0.27 14.44 -6.70
N GLN A 86 0.50 13.38 -6.41
CA GLN A 86 1.91 13.29 -6.77
C GLN A 86 2.14 13.18 -8.28
N ASN A 87 1.34 12.41 -9.01
CA ASN A 87 1.42 12.37 -10.48
C ASN A 87 1.08 13.73 -11.10
N ARG A 88 0.05 14.43 -10.59
CA ARG A 88 -0.28 15.80 -11.05
C ARG A 88 0.84 16.79 -10.78
N MET A 89 1.54 16.69 -9.63
CA MET A 89 2.70 17.53 -9.35
C MET A 89 3.88 17.25 -10.29
N ARG A 90 4.15 15.97 -10.60
CA ARG A 90 5.21 15.61 -11.55
C ARG A 90 4.96 16.20 -12.94
N ASP A 91 3.72 16.15 -13.42
CA ASP A 91 3.35 16.62 -14.76
C ASP A 91 3.35 18.16 -14.88
N GLN A 92 3.40 18.90 -13.76
CA GLN A 92 3.52 20.36 -13.74
C GLN A 92 4.98 20.88 -13.73
N ILE A 93 5.94 19.99 -13.56
CA ILE A 93 7.38 20.32 -13.46
C ILE A 93 8.15 19.81 -14.72
N ALA A 94 7.48 19.10 -15.62
CA ALA A 94 8.00 18.63 -16.91
C ALA A 94 7.64 19.59 -18.04
#